data_AF-A0A392PTK8-F1
#
_entry.id   AF-A0A392PTK8-F1
#
_cell.length_a   1.000
_cell.length_b   1.000
_cell.length_c   1.000
_cell.angle_alpha   90.00
_cell.angle_beta   90.00
_cell.angle_gamma   90.00
#
_symmetry.space_group_name_H-M   'P 1'
#
loop_
_entity.id
_entity.type
_entity.pdbx_description
1 polymer ?
#
loop_
_entity_poly.entity_id
_entity_poly.type
_entity_poly.pdbx_seq_one_letter_code
_entity_poly.pdbx_strand_id
1 'polypeptide(L)'
;HAFEARIYAENVPKGFLPATGVLHHYHIPVSSGVRVDTGVKEGDAVSMHYDPMIAKLVVRGENRAAALVKLKDSLSNFQGQHGGVE
;
A
#
# COMPACT_ATOMS: atom_id res chain seq x y z
N HIS A 1 12.85 -7.37 15.05
CA HIS A 1 11.49 -6.80 15.15
C HIS A 1 10.88 -6.60 13.76
N ALA A 2 9.55 -6.60 13.65
CA ALA A 2 8.86 -6.42 12.37
C ALA A 2 7.55 -5.66 12.53
N PHE A 3 7.11 -5.00 11.46
CA PHE A 3 5.80 -4.37 11.35
C PHE A 3 5.15 -4.76 10.02
N GLU A 4 3.81 -4.76 10.01
CA GLU A 4 3.00 -4.94 8.83
C GLU A 4 2.02 -3.77 8.70
N ALA A 5 1.88 -3.23 7.49
CA ALA A 5 0.85 -2.28 7.11
C ALA A 5 0.07 -2.82 5.92
N ARG A 6 -1.26 -2.79 6.01
CA ARG A 6 -2.14 -3.09 4.87
C ARG A 6 -2.52 -1.78 4.19
N ILE A 7 -2.35 -1.73 2.89
CA ILE A 7 -2.59 -0.56 2.05
C ILE A 7 -3.88 -0.81 1.30
N TYR A 8 -4.86 0.06 1.51
CA TYR A 8 -6.22 -0.06 0.98
C TYR A 8 -6.52 1.06 -0.03
N ALA A 9 -7.24 0.73 -1.09
CA ALA A 9 -7.86 1.73 -1.97
C ALA A 9 -9.14 2.24 -1.29
N GLU A 10 -8.99 3.21 -0.39
CA GLU A 10 -10.10 3.80 0.37
C GLU A 10 -10.06 5.33 0.32
N ASN A 11 -11.24 5.94 0.31
CA ASN A 11 -11.38 7.39 0.36
C ASN A 11 -11.58 7.85 1.81
N VAL A 12 -10.49 8.32 2.43
CA VAL A 12 -10.48 8.77 3.83
C VAL A 12 -11.51 9.90 4.09
N PRO A 13 -11.57 11.00 3.30
CA PRO A 13 -12.60 12.02 3.46
C PRO A 13 -14.04 11.52 3.36
N LYS A 14 -14.29 10.45 2.59
CA LYS A 14 -15.61 9.81 2.46
C LYS A 14 -15.87 8.73 3.50
N GLY A 15 -15.10 8.68 4.60
CA GLY A 15 -15.30 7.71 5.67
C GLY A 15 -14.78 6.32 5.34
N PHE A 16 -13.64 6.25 4.64
CA PHE A 16 -12.97 5.00 4.25
C PHE A 16 -13.78 4.10 3.30
N LEU A 17 -14.67 4.71 2.49
CA LEU A 17 -15.35 3.96 1.45
C LEU A 17 -14.35 3.42 0.41
N PRO A 18 -14.54 2.20 -0.12
CA PRO A 18 -13.71 1.67 -1.18
C PRO A 18 -13.63 2.63 -2.39
N ALA A 19 -12.41 2.87 -2.85
CA ALA A 19 -12.13 3.61 -4.08
C ALA A 19 -11.89 2.60 -5.21
N THR A 20 -12.76 2.61 -6.23
CA THR A 20 -12.71 1.68 -7.36
C THR A 20 -12.34 2.38 -8.66
N GLY A 21 -11.79 1.64 -9.62
CA GLY A 21 -11.22 2.19 -10.87
C GLY A 21 -9.82 1.63 -11.17
N VAL A 22 -8.98 2.37 -11.88
CA VAL A 22 -7.66 1.89 -12.33
C VAL A 22 -6.52 2.49 -11.50
N LEU A 23 -5.56 1.65 -11.12
CA LEU A 23 -4.30 2.06 -10.52
C LEU A 23 -3.38 2.66 -11.58
N HIS A 24 -3.36 3.99 -11.73
CA HIS A 24 -2.52 4.65 -12.74
C HIS A 24 -1.05 4.76 -12.35
N HIS A 25 -0.78 4.87 -11.05
CA HIS A 25 0.58 4.87 -10.53
C HIS A 25 0.69 3.87 -9.41
N TYR A 26 1.57 2.89 -9.58
CA TYR A 26 1.85 1.89 -8.57
C TYR A 26 3.35 1.55 -8.52
N HIS A 27 4.05 2.18 -7.57
CA HIS A 27 5.47 1.94 -7.34
C HIS A 27 5.72 1.30 -5.96
N ILE A 28 6.36 0.14 -5.98
CA ILE A 28 6.71 -0.62 -4.77
C ILE A 28 8.12 -0.22 -4.31
N PRO A 29 8.32 0.19 -3.05
CA PRO A 29 9.65 0.41 -2.51
C PRO A 29 10.39 -0.93 -2.37
N VAL A 30 11.57 -1.03 -3.00
CA VAL A 30 12.46 -2.20 -2.89
C VAL A 30 13.67 -1.82 -2.05
N SER A 31 13.83 -2.45 -0.88
CA SER A 31 15.04 -2.33 -0.06
C SER A 31 15.21 -3.52 0.87
N SER A 32 16.43 -3.68 1.43
CA SER A 32 16.72 -4.79 2.33
C SER A 32 15.83 -4.76 3.58
N GLY A 33 15.19 -5.90 3.85
CA GLY A 33 14.25 -6.05 4.96
C GLY A 33 12.89 -5.40 4.73
N VAL A 34 12.55 -5.06 3.48
CA VAL A 34 11.20 -4.69 3.04
C VAL A 34 10.66 -5.80 2.14
N ARG A 35 9.43 -6.25 2.42
CA ARG A 35 8.68 -7.19 1.59
C ARG A 35 7.31 -6.59 1.30
N VAL A 36 6.89 -6.66 0.04
CA VAL A 36 5.54 -6.28 -0.37
C VAL A 36 4.86 -7.48 -0.98
N ASP A 37 3.75 -7.90 -0.38
CA ASP A 37 2.86 -8.90 -0.95
C ASP A 37 1.70 -8.14 -1.63
N THR A 38 1.54 -8.26 -2.95
CA THR A 38 0.45 -7.63 -3.71
C THR A 38 -0.12 -8.60 -4.74
N GLY A 39 -1.42 -8.46 -5.04
CA GLY A 39 -2.11 -9.17 -6.10
C GLY A 39 -2.45 -8.29 -7.31
N VAL A 40 -1.99 -7.04 -7.32
CA VAL A 40 -2.26 -6.05 -8.37
C VAL A 40 -0.95 -5.47 -8.92
N LYS A 41 -1.03 -4.93 -10.13
CA LYS A 41 0.02 -4.15 -10.77
C LYS A 41 -0.55 -2.83 -11.27
N GLU A 42 0.34 -1.92 -11.68
CA GLU A 42 -0.07 -0.72 -12.41
C GLU A 42 -0.93 -1.09 -13.63
N GLY A 43 -2.02 -0.35 -13.83
CA GLY A 43 -3.03 -0.60 -14.86
C GLY A 43 -4.12 -1.59 -14.47
N ASP A 44 -4.00 -2.30 -13.35
CA ASP A 44 -5.08 -3.17 -12.88
C ASP A 44 -6.25 -2.35 -12.31
N ALA A 45 -7.45 -2.94 -12.40
CA ALA A 45 -8.66 -2.36 -11.83
C ALA A 45 -8.90 -2.88 -10.40
N VAL A 46 -9.21 -1.95 -9.48
CA VAL A 46 -9.74 -2.25 -8.15
C VAL A 46 -11.26 -2.32 -8.23
N SER A 47 -11.82 -3.49 -7.91
CA SER A 47 -13.26 -3.77 -7.95
C SER A 47 -13.99 -3.34 -6.67
N MET A 48 -15.29 -3.08 -6.76
CA MET A 48 -16.17 -2.89 -5.59
C MET A 48 -16.58 -4.21 -4.93
N HIS A 49 -16.36 -5.35 -5.58
CA HIS A 49 -16.95 -6.63 -5.17
C HIS A 49 -16.13 -7.38 -4.10
N TYR A 50 -14.90 -6.94 -3.82
CA TYR A 50 -13.97 -7.59 -2.90
C TYR A 50 -13.28 -6.58 -1.99
N ASP A 51 -12.48 -7.08 -1.03
CA ASP A 51 -11.60 -6.25 -0.19
C ASP A 51 -10.70 -5.37 -1.08
N PRO A 52 -10.72 -4.02 -0.94
CA PRO A 52 -9.92 -3.11 -1.76
C PRO A 52 -8.46 -3.01 -1.30
N MET A 53 -7.94 -4.01 -0.57
CA MET A 53 -6.53 -4.10 -0.22
C MET A 53 -5.63 -4.21 -1.47
N ILE A 54 -4.79 -3.20 -1.66
CA ILE A 54 -3.81 -3.10 -2.76
C ILE A 54 -2.55 -3.90 -2.43
N ALA A 55 -2.06 -3.80 -1.20
CA ALA A 55 -0.78 -4.39 -0.82
C ALA A 55 -0.64 -4.60 0.68
N LYS A 56 0.25 -5.53 1.05
CA LYS A 56 0.71 -5.74 2.41
C LYS A 56 2.20 -5.45 2.47
N LEU A 57 2.56 -4.37 3.15
CA LEU A 57 3.93 -3.93 3.35
C LEU A 57 4.45 -4.47 4.68
N VAL A 58 5.46 -5.33 4.63
CA VAL A 58 6.10 -5.91 5.80
C VAL A 58 7.54 -5.42 5.86
N VAL A 59 7.93 -4.84 7.00
CA VAL A 59 9.30 -4.39 7.23
C VAL A 59 9.94 -5.10 8.41
N ARG A 60 11.26 -5.30 8.35
CA ARG A 60 12.07 -5.88 9.42
C ARG A 60 13.24 -4.96 9.77
N GLY A 61 13.52 -4.88 11.07
CA GLY A 61 14.65 -4.17 11.65
C GLY A 61 15.18 -4.89 12.89
N GLU A 62 16.42 -4.62 13.26
CA GLU A 62 17.10 -5.26 14.38
C GLU A 62 16.34 -5.04 15.70
N ASN A 63 15.93 -3.80 15.95
CA ASN A 63 15.11 -3.41 17.08
C ASN A 63 13.80 -2.73 16.62
N ARG A 64 12.90 -2.50 17.57
CA ARG A 64 11.58 -1.90 17.30
C ARG A 64 11.69 -0.52 16.66
N ALA A 65 12.61 0.33 17.13
CA ALA A 65 12.79 1.69 16.62
C ALA A 65 13.27 1.67 15.15
N ALA A 66 14.26 0.85 14.84
CA ALA A 66 14.77 0.67 13.47
C ALA A 66 13.69 0.15 12.51
N ALA A 67 12.86 -0.80 12.95
CA ALA A 67 11.75 -1.31 12.14
C ALA A 67 10.68 -0.23 11.89
N LEU A 68 10.42 0.65 12.88
CA LEU A 68 9.42 1.72 12.75
C LEU A 68 9.89 2.84 11.81
N VAL A 69 11.15 3.25 11.90
CA VAL A 69 11.76 4.20 10.94
C VAL A 69 11.65 3.65 9.53
N LYS A 70 12.04 2.38 9.33
CA LYS A 70 11.94 1.73 8.02
C LYS A 70 10.50 1.66 7.50
N LEU A 71 9.50 1.41 8.36
CA LEU A 71 8.09 1.42 7.96
C LEU A 71 7.69 2.80 7.44
N LYS A 72 8.02 3.85 8.18
CA LYS A 72 7.71 5.24 7.81
C LYS A 72 8.34 5.61 6.47
N ASP A 73 9.63 5.32 6.30
CA ASP A 73 10.36 5.63 5.05
C ASP A 73 9.79 4.85 3.86
N SER A 74 9.42 3.57 4.08
CA SER A 74 8.82 2.74 3.03
C SER A 74 7.44 3.26 2.62
N LEU A 75 6.61 3.68 3.57
CA LEU A 75 5.30 4.27 3.29
C LEU A 75 5.41 5.63 2.59
N SER A 76 6.36 6.48 2.97
CA SER A 76 6.58 7.76 2.29
C SER A 76 7.05 7.61 0.84
N ASN A 77 7.74 6.52 0.53
CA ASN A 77 8.19 6.20 -0.83
C ASN A 77 7.18 5.35 -1.63
N PHE A 78 6.10 4.90 -1.00
CA PHE A 78 5.04 4.16 -1.68
C PHE A 78 4.19 5.14 -2.49
N GLN A 79 4.18 4.97 -3.81
CA GLN A 79 3.36 5.79 -4.70
C GLN A 79 2.20 4.92 -5.22
N GLY A 80 1.02 5.14 -4.67
CA GLY A 80 -0.24 4.59 -5.15
C GLY A 80 -1.18 5.74 -5.50
N GLN A 81 -1.37 6.05 -6.77
CA GLN A 81 -2.46 6.93 -7.20
C GLN A 81 -3.45 6.13 -8.03
N HIS A 82 -4.69 6.24 -7.60
CA HIS A 82 -5.84 5.68 -8.27
C HIS A 82 -6.54 6.81 -9.03
N GLY A 83 -6.76 6.63 -10.33
CA GLY A 83 -7.57 7.58 -11.09
C GLY A 83 -9.01 7.48 -10.63
N GLY A 84 -9.52 8.58 -10.08
CA GLY A 84 -10.96 8.71 -9.88
C GLY A 84 -11.65 8.55 -11.23
N VAL A 85 -12.48 7.53 -11.36
CA VAL A 85 -13.57 7.56 -12.33
C VAL A 85 -14.70 8.32 -11.64
N GLU A 86 -15.25 9.32 -12.33
CA GLU A 86 -16.43 10.08 -11.90
C GLU A 86 -17.58 9.17 -11.40
#